data_AF-A0A7Z0CHW2-F1
#
_entry.id   AF-A0A7Z0CHW2-F1
#
_cell.length_a   1.000
_cell.length_b   1.000
_cell.length_c   1.000
_cell.angle_alpha   90.00
_cell.angle_beta   90.00
_cell.angle_gamma   90.00
#
_symmetry.space_group_name_H-M   'P 1'
#
loop_
_entity.id
_entity.type
_entity.pdbx_description
1 polymer ?
#
loop_
_entity_poly.entity_id
_entity_poly.type
_entity_poly.pdbx_seq_one_letter_code
_entity_poly.pdbx_strand_id
1 'polypeptide(L)'
;MDSTTLTREIDHKVPQRATATHSSASEIKVRAKIEEILTARGISLAALARATGIPRESLRRKVRPGGRIMMSDLSRIATALGIAPSELVR
;
A
#
# COMPACT_ATOMS: atom_id res chain seq x y z
N MET A 1 41.34 -1.77 -41.79
CA MET A 1 40.33 -0.68 -41.78
C MET A 1 39.22 -1.25 -42.66
N ASP A 2 38.07 -1.68 -42.17
CA ASP A 2 37.22 -1.08 -41.14
C ASP A 2 36.36 -2.14 -40.43
N SER A 3 36.29 -2.04 -39.10
CA SER A 3 35.53 -2.93 -38.23
C SER A 3 34.07 -2.48 -38.17
N THR A 4 33.18 -3.24 -38.80
CA THR A 4 31.73 -3.04 -38.67
C THR A 4 31.12 -4.25 -38.00
N THR A 5 30.70 -4.10 -36.75
CA THR A 5 29.38 -4.47 -36.22
C THR A 5 29.44 -4.38 -34.70
N LEU A 6 29.00 -3.24 -34.17
CA LEU A 6 28.76 -3.02 -32.76
C LEU A 6 27.53 -3.84 -32.37
N THR A 7 27.71 -4.91 -31.61
CA THR A 7 26.62 -5.62 -30.92
C THR A 7 25.98 -4.66 -29.93
N ARG A 8 24.88 -4.02 -30.33
CA ARG A 8 24.03 -3.26 -29.41
C ARG A 8 23.29 -4.27 -28.53
N GLU A 9 23.81 -4.46 -27.32
CA GLU A 9 23.07 -5.01 -26.19
C GLU A 9 21.80 -4.18 -26.00
N ILE A 10 20.66 -4.74 -26.40
CA ILE A 10 19.36 -4.20 -26.04
C ILE A 10 19.06 -4.77 -24.66
N ASP A 11 19.51 -4.05 -23.64
CA ASP A 11 18.98 -4.11 -22.29
C ASP A 11 17.47 -3.94 -22.38
N HIS A 12 16.75 -5.07 -22.38
CA HIS A 12 15.31 -5.07 -22.20
C HIS A 12 15.02 -4.73 -20.74
N LYS A 13 15.19 -3.45 -20.41
CA LYS A 13 14.61 -2.77 -19.27
C LYS A 13 13.11 -3.00 -19.32
N VAL A 14 12.63 -4.05 -18.65
CA VAL A 14 11.21 -4.30 -18.43
C VAL A 14 10.63 -3.03 -17.83
N PRO A 15 9.75 -2.28 -18.55
CA PRO A 15 9.01 -1.24 -17.89
C PRO A 15 8.02 -1.97 -16.98
N GLN A 16 8.29 -1.98 -15.68
CA GLN A 16 7.29 -2.33 -14.68
C GLN A 16 6.17 -1.31 -14.85
N ARG A 17 5.19 -1.65 -15.69
CA ARG A 17 3.94 -0.94 -15.88
C ARG A 17 3.37 -0.71 -14.50
N ALA A 18 3.47 0.54 -14.05
CA ALA A 18 2.68 1.03 -12.95
C ALA A 18 1.22 0.78 -13.33
N THR A 19 0.63 -0.27 -12.76
CA THR A 19 -0.81 -0.47 -12.78
C THR A 19 -1.41 0.60 -11.88
N ALA A 20 -1.44 1.84 -12.35
CA ALA A 20 -2.29 2.86 -11.80
C ALA A 20 -3.74 2.54 -12.22
N THR A 21 -4.68 2.83 -11.32
CA THR A 21 -6.14 2.71 -11.49
C THR A 21 -6.73 1.35 -11.13
N HIS A 22 -6.76 1.04 -9.83
CA HIS A 22 -7.90 0.33 -9.27
C HIS A 22 -8.22 1.00 -7.94
N SER A 23 -8.99 2.09 -7.95
CA SER A 23 -9.92 2.35 -6.83
C SER A 23 -10.94 1.21 -6.82
N SER A 24 -10.49 -0.01 -6.52
CA SER A 24 -11.38 -1.16 -6.42
C SER A 24 -12.24 -0.92 -5.19
N ALA A 25 -13.52 -1.26 -5.27
CA ALA A 25 -14.43 -1.24 -4.13
C ALA A 25 -13.82 -1.91 -2.88
N SER A 26 -12.94 -2.89 -3.07
CA SER A 26 -12.14 -3.55 -2.03
C SER A 26 -11.24 -2.59 -1.25
N GLU A 27 -10.55 -1.64 -1.89
CA GLU A 27 -9.70 -0.68 -1.16
C GLU A 27 -10.53 0.32 -0.33
N ILE A 28 -11.74 0.65 -0.80
CA ILE A 28 -12.68 1.50 -0.07
C ILE A 28 -13.17 0.75 1.18
N LYS A 29 -13.54 -0.53 1.03
CA LYS A 29 -13.93 -1.40 2.15
C LYS A 29 -12.82 -1.55 3.19
N VAL A 30 -11.58 -1.78 2.76
CA VAL A 30 -10.41 -1.87 3.64
C VAL A 30 -10.26 -0.60 4.49
N ARG A 31 -10.36 0.58 3.87
CA ARG A 31 -10.25 1.86 4.61
C ARG A 31 -11.35 2.02 5.64
N ALA A 32 -12.60 1.80 5.23
CA ALA A 32 -13.75 1.87 6.11
C ALA A 32 -13.59 0.90 7.28
N LYS A 33 -13.08 -0.31 7.04
CA LYS A 33 -12.84 -1.31 8.08
C LYS A 33 -11.74 -0.89 9.04
N ILE A 34 -10.64 -0.31 8.53
CA ILE A 34 -9.58 0.25 9.38
C ILE A 34 -10.15 1.35 10.28
N GLU A 35 -10.92 2.30 9.71
CA GLU A 35 -11.53 3.38 10.49
C GLU A 35 -12.56 2.88 11.52
N GLU A 36 -13.36 1.87 11.17
CA GLU A 36 -14.29 1.20 12.08
C GLU A 36 -13.54 0.58 13.27
N ILE A 37 -12.47 -0.18 13.02
CA ILE A 37 -11.68 -0.84 14.07
C ILE A 37 -11.01 0.20 14.97
N LEU A 38 -10.46 1.26 14.38
CA LEU A 38 -9.83 2.35 15.14
C LEU A 38 -10.84 3.03 16.06
N THR A 39 -12.05 3.30 15.55
CA THR A 39 -13.14 3.93 16.31
C THR A 39 -13.63 3.01 17.42
N ALA A 40 -13.90 1.73 17.11
CA ALA A 40 -14.39 0.74 18.06
C ALA A 40 -13.39 0.48 19.20
N ARG A 41 -12.08 0.56 18.93
CA ARG A 41 -11.02 0.33 19.92
C ARG A 41 -10.49 1.61 20.57
N GLY A 42 -11.02 2.79 20.20
CA GLY A 42 -10.50 4.07 20.68
C GLY A 42 -9.04 4.34 20.31
N ILE A 43 -8.53 3.70 19.26
CA ILE A 43 -7.14 3.84 18.81
C ILE A 43 -7.06 5.06 17.90
N SER A 44 -6.23 6.04 18.28
CA SER A 44 -5.95 7.19 17.43
C SER A 44 -5.08 6.81 16.23
N LEU A 45 -5.25 7.51 15.10
CA LEU A 45 -4.38 7.36 13.92
C LEU A 45 -2.89 7.51 14.26
N ALA A 46 -2.56 8.37 15.24
CA ALA A 46 -1.19 8.56 15.73
C ALA A 46 -0.66 7.34 16.51
N ALA A 47 -1.51 6.62 17.24
CA ALA A 47 -1.14 5.36 17.89
C ALA A 47 -0.92 4.26 16.85
N LEU A 48 -1.79 4.16 15.83
CA LEU A 48 -1.59 3.23 14.72
C LEU A 48 -0.31 3.52 13.93
N ALA A 49 0.00 4.79 13.67
CA ALA A 49 1.25 5.19 13.03
C ALA A 49 2.48 4.73 13.83
N ARG A 50 2.46 4.87 15.16
CA ARG A 50 3.52 4.37 16.05
C ARG A 50 3.65 2.85 16.00
N ALA A 51 2.53 2.13 16.06
CA ALA A 51 2.51 0.66 16.05
C ALA A 51 2.95 0.06 14.70
N THR A 52 2.66 0.74 13.59
CA THR A 52 3.00 0.28 12.24
C THR A 52 4.38 0.73 11.76
N GLY A 53 5.00 1.70 12.45
CA GLY A 53 6.21 2.38 11.98
C GLY A 53 5.99 3.26 10.74
N ILE A 54 4.74 3.46 10.31
CA ILE A 54 4.41 4.28 9.14
C ILE A 54 4.19 5.72 9.62
N PRO A 55 4.83 6.74 8.99
CA PRO A 55 4.63 8.13 9.35
C PRO A 55 3.14 8.50 9.30
N ARG A 56 2.65 9.23 10.31
CA ARG A 56 1.23 9.61 10.43
C ARG A 56 0.70 10.27 9.16
N GLU A 57 1.50 11.12 8.52
CA GLU A 57 1.13 11.77 7.26
C GLU A 57 0.98 10.77 6.10
N SER A 58 1.91 9.82 5.98
CA SER A 58 1.82 8.73 5.00
C SER A 58 0.60 7.87 5.26
N LEU A 59 0.35 7.49 6.52
CA LEU A 59 -0.83 6.71 6.90
C LEU A 59 -2.12 7.48 6.56
N ARG A 60 -2.17 8.79 6.86
CA ARG A 60 -3.32 9.65 6.53
C ARG A 60 -3.55 9.74 5.02
N ARG A 61 -2.50 9.84 4.20
CA ARG A 61 -2.63 9.83 2.73
C ARG A 61 -3.11 8.49 2.20
N LYS A 62 -2.71 7.37 2.82
CA LYS A 62 -3.11 6.01 2.44
C LYS A 62 -4.56 5.69 2.81
N VAL A 63 -5.00 6.14 3.98
CA VAL A 63 -6.37 5.92 4.48
C VAL A 63 -7.39 6.89 3.84
N ARG A 64 -6.97 8.06 3.36
CA ARG A 64 -7.85 8.98 2.61
C ARG A 64 -8.37 8.38 1.30
N PRO A 65 -9.57 8.76 0.83
CA PRO A 65 -10.06 8.35 -0.49
C PRO A 65 -9.07 8.77 -1.59
N GLY A 66 -8.81 7.86 -2.54
CA GLY A 66 -7.80 8.05 -3.59
C GLY A 66 -6.35 7.75 -3.18
N GLY A 67 -6.06 7.56 -1.89
CA GLY A 67 -4.79 6.98 -1.41
C GLY A 67 -4.62 5.55 -1.92
N ARG A 68 -3.39 5.04 -2.02
CA ARG A 68 -3.13 3.64 -2.36
C ARG A 68 -2.61 2.89 -1.15
N ILE A 69 -3.24 1.76 -0.80
CA ILE A 69 -2.76 0.90 0.29
C ILE A 69 -2.05 -0.30 -0.34
N MET A 70 -0.73 -0.39 -0.16
CA MET A 70 -0.01 -1.58 -0.60
C MET A 70 -0.28 -2.75 0.35
N MET A 71 -0.21 -3.98 -0.18
CA MET A 71 -0.38 -5.19 0.63
C MET A 71 0.60 -5.25 1.81
N SER A 72 1.84 -4.76 1.63
CA SER A 72 2.84 -4.66 2.71
C SER A 72 2.40 -3.72 3.83
N ASP A 73 1.74 -2.59 3.50
CA ASP A 73 1.19 -1.70 4.52
C ASP A 73 -0.05 -2.30 5.19
N LEU A 74 -0.92 -2.94 4.41
CA LEU A 74 -2.12 -3.60 4.91
C LEU A 74 -1.75 -4.69 5.92
N SER A 75 -0.74 -5.49 5.61
CA SER A 75 -0.22 -6.51 6.54
C SER A 75 0.30 -5.87 7.83
N ARG A 76 1.10 -4.79 7.75
CA ARG A 76 1.58 -4.07 8.94
C ARG A 76 0.45 -3.49 9.77
N ILE A 77 -0.56 -2.89 9.13
CA ILE A 77 -1.75 -2.33 9.79
C ILE A 77 -2.53 -3.45 10.47
N ALA A 78 -2.78 -4.58 9.80
CA ALA A 78 -3.46 -5.73 10.36
C ALA A 78 -2.72 -6.29 11.58
N THR A 79 -1.39 -6.46 11.48
CA THR A 79 -0.54 -6.89 12.60
C THR A 79 -0.58 -5.91 13.77
N ALA A 80 -0.49 -4.60 13.51
CA ALA A 80 -0.59 -3.57 14.54
C ALA A 80 -1.98 -3.54 15.22
N LEU A 81 -3.02 -3.93 14.49
CA LEU A 81 -4.37 -4.10 15.00
C LEU A 81 -4.62 -5.51 15.58
N GLY A 82 -3.62 -6.40 15.59
CA GLY A 82 -3.77 -7.76 16.11
C GLY A 82 -4.83 -8.60 15.39
N ILE A 83 -5.06 -8.36 14.10
CA ILE A 83 -6.01 -9.11 13.26
C ILE A 83 -5.33 -9.65 12.00
N ALA A 84 -5.98 -10.61 11.33
CA ALA A 84 -5.50 -11.13 10.06
C ALA A 84 -5.71 -10.10 8.93
N PRO A 85 -4.79 -10.00 7.95
CA PRO A 85 -4.96 -9.14 6.77
C PRO A 85 -6.27 -9.41 6.01
N SER A 86 -6.70 -10.68 5.96
CA SER A 86 -7.94 -11.09 5.30
C SER A 86 -9.19 -10.49 5.96
N GLU A 87 -9.16 -10.21 7.27
CA GLU A 87 -10.27 -9.59 7.99
C GLU A 87 -10.45 -8.10 7.64
N LEU A 88 -9.42 -7.46 7.09
CA LEU A 88 -9.53 -6.10 6.55
C LEU A 88 -10.17 -6.06 5.16
N VAL A 89 -10.11 -7.16 4.41
CA VAL A 89 -10.58 -7.22 3.00
C VAL A 89 -11.99 -7.82 2.88
N ARG A 90 -12.51 -8.39 3.98
CA ARG A 90 -13.79 -9.10 4.05
C ARG A 90 -15.00 -8.19 3.86
#